data_AF-A0A939XCI9-F1
#
_entry.id   AF-A0A939XCI9-F1
#
_cell.length_a   1.000
_cell.length_b   1.000
_cell.length_c   1.000
_cell.angle_alpha   90.00
_cell.angle_beta   90.00
_cell.angle_gamma   90.00
#
_symmetry.space_group_name_H-M   'P 1'
#
loop_
_entity.id
_entity.type
_entity.pdbx_description
1 polymer ?
#
loop_
_entity_poly.entity_id
_entity_poly.type
_entity_poly.pdbx_seq_one_letter_code
_entity_poly.pdbx_strand_id
1 'polypeptide(L)'
;MWLPILPIIAPPPGWTEDPDDPDDPDNPDNPDNPGGDEGIGAVDGGLQSAVSLRPNPTSAVTTVSCAEAITDLTVRDMEGRVVLRKAACGATATFDTSTFRKGVYLVKVTTARGTTTKKLVVE
;
A
#
# COMPACT_ATOMS: atom_id res chain seq x y z
N MET A 1 -8.66 33.36 18.34
CA MET A 1 -9.79 33.78 17.49
C MET A 1 -10.37 32.51 16.89
N TRP A 2 -11.53 32.07 17.38
CA TRP A 2 -12.14 30.75 17.15
C TRP A 2 -13.53 30.99 16.54
N LEU A 3 -13.85 30.35 15.41
CA LEU A 3 -15.15 30.50 14.73
C LEU A 3 -16.20 29.55 15.34
N PRO A 4 -17.45 29.99 15.58
CA PRO A 4 -18.51 29.14 16.10
C PRO A 4 -19.13 28.24 15.02
N ILE A 5 -19.60 27.06 15.46
CA ILE A 5 -20.17 25.99 14.66
C ILE A 5 -21.67 26.30 14.41
N LEU A 6 -22.12 26.24 13.15
CA LEU A 6 -23.52 26.47 12.78
C LEU A 6 -24.42 25.30 13.24
N PRO A 7 -25.69 25.55 13.63
CA PRO A 7 -26.61 24.48 14.03
C PRO A 7 -27.04 23.62 12.83
N ILE A 8 -27.12 22.30 13.07
CA ILE A 8 -27.59 21.30 12.10
C ILE A 8 -29.08 21.54 11.87
N ILE A 9 -29.45 21.95 10.65
CA ILE A 9 -30.85 22.08 10.21
C ILE A 9 -31.46 20.68 10.10
N ALA A 10 -32.55 20.43 10.83
CA ALA A 10 -33.34 19.21 10.67
C ALA A 10 -34.01 19.16 9.28
N PRO A 11 -34.05 18.00 8.60
CA PRO A 11 -34.72 17.89 7.31
C PRO A 11 -36.25 18.06 7.45
N PRO A 12 -36.93 18.63 6.44
CA PRO A 12 -38.37 18.90 6.49
C PRO A 12 -39.19 17.60 6.53
N PRO A 13 -40.39 17.62 7.15
CA PRO A 13 -41.23 16.43 7.26
C PRO A 13 -41.85 16.10 5.89
N GLY A 14 -41.51 14.94 5.33
CA GLY A 14 -42.04 14.49 4.02
C GLY A 14 -41.12 13.55 3.25
N TRP A 15 -39.85 13.42 3.64
CA TRP A 15 -38.94 12.40 3.13
C TRP A 15 -39.29 11.06 3.78
N THR A 16 -40.29 10.39 3.22
CA THR A 16 -40.38 8.93 3.39
C THR A 16 -39.35 8.42 2.40
N GLU A 17 -38.22 7.93 2.91
CA GLU A 17 -37.23 7.21 2.10
C GLU A 17 -37.97 6.03 1.48
N ASP A 18 -38.36 6.15 0.20
CA ASP A 18 -38.96 5.05 -0.54
C ASP A 18 -37.79 4.19 -1.03
N PRO A 19 -37.58 2.99 -0.45
CA PRO A 19 -36.39 2.18 -0.71
C PRO A 19 -36.38 1.57 -2.12
N ASP A 20 -37.42 1.80 -2.92
CA ASP A 20 -37.61 1.25 -4.25
C ASP A 20 -37.67 2.36 -5.33
N ASP A 21 -37.15 3.57 -5.07
CA ASP A 21 -37.05 4.63 -6.09
C ASP A 21 -35.94 4.30 -7.11
N PRO A 22 -36.28 4.00 -8.38
CA PRO A 22 -35.29 3.67 -9.39
C PRO A 22 -34.46 4.88 -9.86
N ASP A 23 -34.89 6.11 -9.57
CA ASP A 23 -34.21 7.34 -9.96
C ASP A 23 -33.28 7.89 -8.85
N ASP A 24 -33.13 7.18 -7.72
CA ASP A 24 -32.20 7.54 -6.66
C ASP A 24 -30.73 7.31 -7.11
N PRO A 25 -29.87 8.36 -7.10
CA PRO A 25 -28.46 8.23 -7.47
C PRO A 25 -27.65 7.31 -6.54
N ASP A 26 -28.12 7.09 -5.30
CA ASP A 26 -27.48 6.21 -4.33
C ASP A 26 -28.09 4.78 -4.32
N ASN A 27 -29.06 4.48 -5.19
CA ASN A 27 -29.63 3.14 -5.31
C ASN A 27 -28.60 2.17 -5.93
N PRO A 28 -28.24 1.07 -5.24
CA PRO A 28 -27.27 0.09 -5.75
C PRO A 28 -27.71 -0.61 -7.04
N ASP A 29 -29.02 -0.61 -7.35
CA ASP A 29 -29.58 -1.19 -8.58
C ASP A 29 -29.79 -0.15 -9.70
N ASN A 30 -29.35 1.11 -9.54
CA ASN A 30 -29.49 2.14 -10.58
C ASN A 30 -28.57 1.84 -11.79
N PRO A 31 -29.11 1.60 -12.99
CA PRO A 31 -28.31 1.32 -14.19
C PRO A 31 -27.45 2.51 -14.65
N ASP A 32 -27.75 3.72 -14.18
CA ASP A 32 -27.00 4.95 -14.45
C ASP A 32 -25.92 5.25 -13.39
N ASN A 33 -25.71 4.38 -12.39
CA ASN A 33 -24.58 4.52 -11.45
C ASN A 33 -23.24 4.25 -12.16
N PRO A 34 -22.40 5.27 -12.44
CA PRO A 34 -21.14 5.08 -13.14
C PRO A 34 -20.00 4.65 -12.20
N GLY A 35 -20.28 4.46 -10.91
CA GLY A 35 -19.28 4.35 -9.84
C GLY A 35 -19.13 2.98 -9.22
N GLY A 36 -19.50 1.91 -9.93
CA GLY A 36 -19.05 0.56 -9.61
C GLY A 36 -17.55 0.37 -9.88
N ASP A 37 -16.68 1.28 -9.42
CA ASP A 37 -15.28 0.96 -9.26
C ASP A 37 -15.10 0.38 -7.87
N GLU A 38 -15.01 -0.94 -7.85
CA GLU A 38 -14.53 -1.71 -6.72
C GLU A 38 -13.23 -1.05 -6.23
N GLY A 39 -13.35 -0.22 -5.20
CA GLY A 39 -12.21 0.23 -4.42
C GLY A 39 -11.57 -1.02 -3.83
N ILE A 40 -10.64 -1.63 -4.58
CA ILE A 40 -9.84 -2.76 -4.15
C ILE A 40 -8.86 -2.21 -3.10
N GLY A 41 -9.40 -1.90 -1.92
CA GLY A 41 -8.68 -1.52 -0.73
C GLY A 41 -7.93 -2.73 -0.21
N ALA A 42 -6.78 -2.99 -0.83
CA ALA A 42 -5.63 -3.71 -0.29
C ALA A 42 -5.92 -4.64 0.91
N VAL A 43 -6.52 -5.80 0.67
CA VAL A 43 -6.43 -6.93 1.61
C VAL A 43 -5.08 -7.65 1.42
N ASP A 44 -3.98 -6.98 1.73
CA ASP A 44 -2.68 -7.66 1.89
C ASP A 44 -2.04 -7.33 3.24
N GLY A 45 -2.68 -7.76 4.32
CA GLY A 45 -2.04 -7.83 5.64
C GLY A 45 -1.15 -9.08 5.81
N GLY A 46 -1.29 -10.07 4.93
CA GLY A 46 -0.62 -11.37 5.04
C GLY A 46 0.83 -11.36 4.57
N LEU A 47 1.13 -10.74 3.42
CA LEU A 47 2.47 -10.79 2.83
C LEU A 47 3.45 -9.82 3.50
N GLN A 48 2.97 -8.70 4.04
CA GLN A 48 3.78 -7.71 4.77
C GLN A 48 4.47 -8.30 6.01
N SER A 49 3.80 -9.23 6.68
CA SER A 49 4.33 -9.95 7.85
C SER A 49 5.31 -11.05 7.48
N ALA A 50 5.20 -11.59 6.25
CA ALA A 50 6.04 -12.69 5.77
C ALA A 50 7.45 -12.25 5.33
N VAL A 51 7.66 -10.96 5.07
CA VAL A 51 8.97 -10.41 4.69
C VAL A 51 9.68 -9.78 5.89
N SER A 52 10.90 -10.20 6.15
CA SER A 52 11.80 -9.64 7.17
C SER A 52 13.00 -8.99 6.50
N LEU A 53 13.42 -7.82 6.99
CA LEU A 53 14.56 -7.08 6.46
C LEU A 53 15.50 -6.73 7.63
N ARG A 54 16.72 -7.28 7.61
CA ARG A 54 17.68 -7.24 8.73
C ARG A 54 19.13 -7.12 8.22
N PRO A 55 20.00 -6.34 8.89
CA PRO A 55 19.67 -5.31 9.87
C PRO A 55 18.92 -4.13 9.22
N ASN A 56 18.12 -3.43 10.03
CA ASN A 56 17.45 -2.16 9.69
C ASN A 56 17.31 -1.32 10.96
N PRO A 57 18.05 -0.23 11.12
CA PRO A 57 18.92 0.42 10.13
C PRO A 57 20.15 -0.40 9.69
N THR A 58 20.74 -0.08 8.55
CA THR A 58 21.93 -0.75 7.99
C THR A 58 23.00 0.25 7.56
N SER A 59 24.28 -0.16 7.62
CA SER A 59 25.40 0.66 7.14
C SER A 59 26.17 0.03 5.98
N ALA A 60 25.94 -1.25 5.67
CA ALA A 60 26.74 -1.94 4.66
C ALA A 60 26.01 -3.08 3.94
N VAL A 61 25.48 -4.06 4.68
CA VAL A 61 24.84 -5.23 4.07
C VAL A 61 23.51 -5.47 4.75
N THR A 62 22.47 -5.68 3.94
CA THR A 62 21.14 -6.07 4.42
C THR A 62 20.68 -7.34 3.75
N THR A 63 19.98 -8.14 4.53
CA THR A 63 19.36 -9.39 4.11
C THR A 63 17.85 -9.26 4.22
N VAL A 64 17.19 -9.65 3.15
CA VAL A 64 15.74 -9.78 3.04
C VAL A 64 15.42 -11.26 3.04
N SER A 65 14.59 -11.69 3.98
CA SER A 65 14.10 -13.05 4.07
C SER A 65 12.59 -13.05 3.94
N CYS A 66 12.06 -14.00 3.19
CA CYS A 66 10.64 -14.19 2.97
C CYS A 66 10.29 -15.66 3.25
N ALA A 67 9.04 -15.93 3.63
CA ALA A 67 8.53 -17.30 3.73
C ALA A 67 8.46 -18.00 2.35
N GLU A 68 8.39 -17.23 1.27
CA GLU A 68 8.27 -17.72 -0.10
C GLU A 68 9.42 -17.25 -0.99
N ALA A 69 9.62 -17.93 -2.12
CA ALA A 69 10.59 -17.54 -3.12
C ALA A 69 10.31 -16.13 -3.69
N ILE A 70 11.31 -15.28 -3.60
CA ILE A 70 11.36 -13.93 -4.16
C ILE A 70 11.64 -14.05 -5.66
N THR A 71 10.65 -13.65 -6.46
CA THR A 71 10.73 -13.62 -7.92
C THR A 71 11.38 -12.33 -8.42
N ASP A 72 11.13 -11.21 -7.75
CA ASP A 72 11.75 -9.91 -8.05
C ASP A 72 11.92 -9.08 -6.77
N LEU A 73 13.13 -8.59 -6.55
CA LEU A 73 13.46 -7.64 -5.49
C LEU A 73 13.94 -6.34 -6.14
N THR A 74 13.27 -5.25 -5.85
CA THR A 74 13.60 -3.92 -6.36
C THR A 74 13.73 -2.94 -5.21
N VAL A 75 14.87 -2.28 -5.08
CA VAL A 75 15.11 -1.20 -4.12
C VAL A 75 15.03 0.13 -4.85
N ARG A 76 14.24 1.05 -4.30
CA ARG A 76 14.02 2.40 -4.83
C ARG A 76 14.34 3.46 -3.79
N ASP A 77 14.88 4.57 -4.25
CA ASP A 77 15.02 5.78 -3.44
C ASP A 77 13.67 6.53 -3.33
N MET A 78 13.62 7.59 -2.53
CA MET A 78 12.44 8.48 -2.39
C MET A 78 12.08 9.20 -3.69
N GLU A 79 13.02 9.38 -4.61
CA GLU A 79 12.74 9.87 -5.96
C GLU A 79 12.10 8.80 -6.88
N GLY A 80 11.89 7.58 -6.40
CA GLY A 80 11.34 6.46 -7.18
C GLY A 80 12.36 5.77 -8.12
N ARG A 81 13.60 6.26 -8.15
CA ARG A 81 14.71 5.70 -8.93
C ARG A 81 15.08 4.31 -8.40
N VAL A 82 15.18 3.33 -9.30
CA VAL A 82 15.65 1.98 -8.96
C VAL A 82 17.15 2.03 -8.73
N VAL A 83 17.58 1.80 -7.50
CA VAL A 83 19.00 1.76 -7.11
C VAL A 83 19.57 0.34 -7.15
N LEU A 84 18.71 -0.66 -6.97
CA LEU A 84 19.10 -2.06 -7.05
C LEU A 84 17.91 -2.90 -7.50
N ARG A 85 18.17 -3.89 -8.35
CA ARG A 85 17.18 -4.90 -8.74
C ARG A 85 17.83 -6.27 -8.83
N LYS A 86 17.17 -7.28 -8.28
CA LYS A 86 17.57 -8.68 -8.34
C LYS A 86 16.37 -9.54 -8.67
N ALA A 87 16.48 -10.37 -9.70
CA ALA A 87 15.47 -11.35 -10.07
C ALA A 87 15.79 -12.71 -9.42
N ALA A 88 14.76 -13.48 -9.09
CA ALA A 88 14.82 -14.89 -8.69
C ALA A 88 15.89 -15.22 -7.64
N CYS A 89 15.71 -14.76 -6.40
CA CYS A 89 16.68 -14.92 -5.32
C CYS A 89 16.32 -16.03 -4.31
N GLY A 90 15.34 -16.87 -4.61
CA GLY A 90 14.82 -17.84 -3.64
C GLY A 90 14.21 -17.15 -2.42
N ALA A 91 14.20 -17.79 -1.26
CA ALA A 91 13.54 -17.25 -0.06
C ALA A 91 14.35 -16.14 0.65
N THR A 92 15.63 -15.97 0.34
CA THR A 92 16.52 -14.99 1.00
C THR A 92 17.39 -14.27 -0.02
N ALA A 93 17.44 -12.95 0.05
CA ALA A 93 18.24 -12.10 -0.80
C ALA A 93 19.12 -11.17 0.05
N THR A 94 20.43 -11.23 -0.16
CA THR A 94 21.39 -10.31 0.48
C THR A 94 21.92 -9.33 -0.55
N PHE A 95 22.04 -8.06 -0.18
CA PHE A 95 22.62 -7.03 -1.03
C PHE A 95 23.42 -6.02 -0.21
N ASP A 96 24.37 -5.39 -0.88
CA ASP A 96 25.21 -4.33 -0.33
C ASP A 96 24.54 -2.97 -0.52
N THR A 97 24.50 -2.19 0.56
CA THR A 97 24.01 -0.82 0.67
C THR A 97 25.15 0.17 0.94
N SER A 98 26.40 -0.28 0.98
CA SER A 98 27.58 0.56 1.25
C SER A 98 27.76 1.66 0.19
N THR A 99 27.27 1.40 -1.02
CA THR A 99 27.26 2.36 -2.14
C THR A 99 26.07 3.31 -2.13
N PHE A 100 25.09 3.10 -1.23
CA PHE A 100 23.87 3.89 -1.17
C PHE A 100 24.11 5.16 -0.33
N ARG A 101 23.38 6.22 -0.65
CA ARG A 101 23.40 7.43 0.18
C ARG A 101 22.64 7.17 1.47
N LYS A 102 23.06 7.80 2.57
CA LYS A 102 22.32 7.78 3.83
C LYS A 102 20.91 8.33 3.63
N GLY A 103 19.90 7.62 4.12
CA GLY A 103 18.52 7.97 3.85
C GLY A 103 17.57 6.78 3.92
N VAL A 104 16.36 7.00 3.41
CA VAL A 104 15.29 6.01 3.46
C VAL A 104 14.98 5.51 2.05
N TYR A 105 14.85 4.19 1.93
CA TYR A 105 14.60 3.48 0.69
C TYR A 105 13.36 2.60 0.81
N LEU A 106 12.74 2.32 -0.33
CA LEU A 106 11.61 1.41 -0.47
C LEU A 106 12.07 0.12 -1.14
N VAL A 107 12.02 -0.98 -0.41
CA VAL A 107 12.35 -2.31 -0.89
C VAL A 107 11.06 -3.02 -1.28
N LYS A 108 10.79 -3.07 -2.58
CA LYS A 108 9.70 -3.84 -3.15
C LYS A 108 10.16 -5.30 -3.34
N VAL A 109 9.41 -6.23 -2.78
CA VAL A 109 9.61 -7.67 -2.86
C VAL A 109 8.39 -8.27 -3.54
N THR A 110 8.62 -8.97 -4.63
CA THR A 110 7.61 -9.69 -5.40
C THR A 110 7.84 -11.18 -5.21
N THR A 111 6.79 -11.92 -4.87
CA THR A 111 6.76 -13.38 -4.75
C THR A 111 5.63 -13.94 -5.61
N ALA A 112 5.42 -15.25 -5.60
CA ALA A 112 4.30 -15.87 -6.29
C ALA A 112 2.94 -15.47 -5.70
N ARG A 113 2.89 -15.20 -4.38
CA ARG A 113 1.67 -14.78 -3.67
C ARG A 113 1.33 -13.30 -3.78
N GLY A 114 2.28 -12.46 -4.17
CA GLY A 114 2.00 -11.04 -4.35
C GLY A 114 3.23 -10.14 -4.27
N THR A 115 2.97 -8.85 -4.05
CA THR A 115 4.02 -7.83 -3.93
C THR A 115 3.88 -7.11 -2.60
N THR A 116 4.99 -6.96 -1.86
CA THR A 116 5.04 -6.17 -0.64
C THR A 116 6.17 -5.15 -0.70
N THR A 117 6.03 -4.05 0.03
CA THR A 117 7.07 -3.00 0.09
C THR A 117 7.48 -2.76 1.54
N LYS A 118 8.78 -2.79 1.82
CA LYS A 118 9.38 -2.54 3.14
C LYS A 118 10.25 -1.28 3.11
N LYS A 119 10.16 -0.50 4.18
CA LYS A 119 11.04 0.65 4.40
C LYS A 119 12.42 0.18 4.91
N LEU A 120 13.48 0.61 4.23
CA LEU A 120 14.87 0.39 4.61
C LEU A 120 15.50 1.73 5.00
N VAL A 121 16.22 1.78 6.12
CA VAL A 121 16.95 2.96 6.59
C VAL A 121 18.45 2.67 6.47
N VAL A 122 19.17 3.51 5.74
CA VAL A 122 20.62 3.43 5.54
C VAL A 122 21.29 4.57 6.31
N GLU A 123 22.28 4.25 7.14
CA GLU A 123 23.01 5.18 8.03
C GLU A 123 24.45 5.46 7.62
#